data_AF-A0A930K691-F1
#
_entry.id   AF-A0A930K691-F1
#
_cell.length_a   1.000
_cell.length_b   1.000
_cell.length_c   1.000
_cell.angle_alpha   90.00
_cell.angle_beta   90.00
_cell.angle_gamma   90.00
#
_symmetry.space_group_name_H-M   'P 1'
#
loop_
_entity.id
_entity.type
_entity.pdbx_description
1 polymer ?
#
loop_
_entity_poly.entity_id
_entity_poly.type
_entity_poly.pdbx_seq_one_letter_code
_entity_poly.pdbx_strand_id
1 'polypeptide(L)'
;MSLSYYPYRFVKKIDEPWDGPQGFLLYKLLYSFKSSKSHQTYWVWVEVYSQHFYAVKFHLKAHRNSDKKYNILTGLNEPRECIQTCMAIMKEVAGKDDKASFGFIGANSIGESELETKRFRVYSRYMQTYFNSEEFEHHYNLMKSAYLIICKQQLKDNPNLINDIVDGFKELYPYFD
;
A
#
# COMPACT_ATOMS: atom_id res chain seq x y z
N MET A 1 -9.65 -19.84 4.17
CA MET A 1 -9.46 -19.74 2.70
C MET A 1 -7.98 -19.54 2.42
N SER A 2 -7.35 -20.41 1.63
CA SER A 2 -6.00 -20.15 1.11
C SER A 2 -6.09 -19.00 0.10
N LEU A 3 -5.26 -17.96 0.24
CA LEU A 3 -5.16 -16.93 -0.79
C LEU A 3 -4.66 -17.59 -2.09
N SER A 4 -5.34 -17.34 -3.20
CA SER A 4 -4.85 -17.64 -4.54
C SER A 4 -4.09 -16.41 -5.05
N TYR A 5 -2.77 -16.43 -4.92
CA TYR A 5 -1.87 -15.36 -5.33
C TYR A 5 -0.78 -15.88 -6.27
N TYR A 6 -0.15 -14.97 -7.02
CA TYR A 6 0.98 -15.31 -7.87
C TYR A 6 2.26 -15.45 -7.04
N PRO A 7 3.15 -16.42 -7.35
CA PRO A 7 4.48 -16.46 -6.77
C PRO A 7 5.18 -15.12 -6.96
N TYR A 8 5.69 -14.58 -5.86
CA TYR A 8 6.39 -13.31 -5.81
C TYR A 8 7.78 -13.50 -5.23
N ARG A 9 8.66 -12.52 -5.47
CA ARG A 9 10.00 -12.49 -4.89
C ARG A 9 10.35 -11.08 -4.46
N PHE A 10 11.16 -10.99 -3.41
CA PHE A 10 11.90 -9.77 -3.10
C PHE A 10 12.92 -9.49 -4.20
N VAL A 11 13.06 -8.23 -4.60
CA VAL A 11 13.99 -7.77 -5.64
C VAL A 11 15.14 -7.00 -5.01
N LYS A 12 14.84 -5.95 -4.25
CA LYS A 12 15.84 -5.14 -3.55
C LYS A 12 15.23 -4.22 -2.50
N LYS A 13 16.06 -3.81 -1.55
CA LYS A 13 15.85 -2.66 -0.68
C LYS A 13 16.47 -1.43 -1.35
N ILE A 14 15.79 -0.31 -1.30
CA ILE A 14 16.30 0.99 -1.73
C ILE A 14 16.23 1.90 -0.52
N ASP A 15 17.40 2.30 -0.04
CA ASP A 15 17.50 3.44 0.85
C ASP A 15 17.37 4.69 -0.05
N GLU A 16 16.37 5.54 0.20
CA GLU A 16 16.14 6.71 -0.66
C GLU A 16 17.23 7.75 -0.41
N PRO A 17 17.83 8.33 -1.49
CA PRO A 17 18.70 9.49 -1.35
C PRO A 17 17.84 10.64 -0.82
N TRP A 18 18.36 11.28 0.20
CA TRP A 18 17.62 11.97 1.23
C TRP A 18 17.27 13.40 0.82
N ASP A 19 15.99 13.72 0.55
CA ASP A 19 15.49 15.08 0.26
C ASP A 19 14.08 15.38 0.85
N GLY A 20 13.50 14.48 1.68
CA GLY A 20 12.20 14.66 2.35
C GLY A 20 12.34 14.98 3.86
N PRO A 21 11.26 15.34 4.58
CA PRO A 21 11.29 15.60 6.03
C PRO A 21 12.04 14.50 6.78
N GLN A 22 13.02 14.96 7.57
CA GLN A 22 14.08 14.17 8.19
C GLN A 22 13.52 13.00 8.99
N GLY A 23 13.51 11.79 8.41
CA GLY A 23 13.25 10.53 9.13
C GLY A 23 11.83 9.96 9.08
N PHE A 24 10.90 10.50 8.27
CA PHE A 24 9.57 9.90 8.13
C PHE A 24 9.55 8.70 7.17
N LEU A 25 9.97 8.86 5.91
CA LEU A 25 10.15 7.73 4.98
C LEU A 25 11.56 7.14 5.16
N LEU A 26 11.64 5.88 5.58
CA LEU A 26 12.91 5.24 5.95
C LEU A 26 13.57 4.57 4.74
N TYR A 27 12.83 3.73 4.01
CA TYR A 27 13.33 3.01 2.84
C TYR A 27 12.16 2.40 2.05
N LYS A 28 12.46 1.85 0.87
CA LYS A 28 11.49 1.15 0.03
C LYS A 28 11.94 -0.29 -0.24
N LEU A 29 11.01 -1.23 -0.15
CA LEU A 29 11.21 -2.61 -0.57
C LEU A 29 10.52 -2.83 -1.92
N LEU A 30 11.27 -3.34 -2.89
CA LEU A 30 10.73 -3.74 -4.18
C LEU A 30 10.50 -5.25 -4.21
N TYR A 31 9.27 -5.64 -4.48
CA TYR A 31 8.88 -7.00 -4.81
C TYR A 31 8.44 -7.09 -6.27
N SER A 32 8.46 -8.29 -6.82
CA SER A 32 7.96 -8.54 -8.17
C SER A 32 7.29 -9.91 -8.28
N PHE A 33 6.23 -9.96 -9.06
CA PHE A 33 5.56 -11.20 -9.45
C PHE A 33 5.25 -11.19 -10.94
N LYS A 34 5.12 -12.38 -11.54
CA LYS A 34 4.69 -12.55 -12.93
C LYS A 34 3.32 -13.22 -12.93
N SER A 35 2.36 -12.61 -13.62
CA SER A 35 1.05 -13.22 -13.82
C SER A 35 1.19 -14.49 -14.65
N SER A 36 0.57 -15.60 -14.20
CA SER A 36 0.44 -16.79 -15.04
C SER A 36 -0.63 -16.65 -16.12
N LYS A 37 -1.56 -15.69 -15.98
CA LYS A 37 -2.66 -15.43 -16.92
C LYS A 37 -2.24 -14.54 -18.08
N SER A 38 -1.63 -13.39 -17.80
CA SER A 38 -1.22 -12.41 -18.82
C SER A 38 0.26 -12.48 -19.18
N HIS A 39 1.05 -13.22 -18.40
CA HIS A 39 2.52 -13.25 -18.48
C HIS A 39 3.20 -11.90 -18.23
N GLN A 40 2.45 -10.89 -17.81
CA GLN A 40 2.98 -9.59 -17.48
C GLN A 40 3.63 -9.59 -16.09
N THR A 41 4.69 -8.80 -15.96
CA THR A 41 5.40 -8.62 -14.69
C THR A 41 4.90 -7.39 -13.98
N TYR A 42 4.61 -7.53 -12.69
CA TYR A 42 4.23 -6.45 -11.80
C TYR A 42 5.38 -6.12 -10.85
N TRP A 43 5.43 -4.85 -10.48
CA TRP A 43 6.25 -4.34 -9.38
C TRP A 43 5.34 -3.93 -8.24
N VAL A 44 5.73 -4.31 -7.03
CA VAL A 44 5.06 -3.94 -5.79
C VAL A 44 6.10 -3.23 -4.93
N TRP A 45 5.83 -1.98 -4.60
CA TRP A 45 6.60 -1.19 -3.67
C TRP A 45 5.94 -1.25 -2.30
N VAL A 46 6.73 -1.59 -1.29
CA VAL A 46 6.38 -1.39 0.12
C VAL A 46 7.26 -0.26 0.61
N GLU A 47 6.67 0.91 0.78
CA GLU A 47 7.33 2.07 1.38
C GLU A 47 7.25 1.92 2.90
N VAL A 48 8.40 1.98 3.56
CA VAL A 48 8.53 1.79 5.00
C VAL A 48 8.76 3.15 5.64
N TYR A 49 7.83 3.53 6.51
CA TYR A 49 7.86 4.78 7.25
C TYR A 49 8.26 4.53 8.70
N SER A 50 8.58 5.62 9.40
CA SER A 50 8.68 5.60 10.86
C SER A 50 7.35 5.17 11.48
N GLN A 51 7.36 4.86 12.77
CA GLN A 51 6.18 4.36 13.47
C GLN A 51 5.58 3.11 12.80
N HIS A 52 6.41 2.13 12.44
CA HIS A 52 5.96 0.81 11.93
C HIS A 52 4.87 0.88 10.85
N PHE A 53 4.89 1.92 10.03
CA PHE A 53 3.84 2.16 9.04
C PHE A 53 4.34 1.81 7.63
N TYR A 54 3.52 1.11 6.88
CA TYR A 54 3.88 0.57 5.57
C TYR A 54 2.85 0.95 4.50
N ALA A 55 3.26 1.68 3.47
CA ALA A 55 2.39 1.96 2.32
C ALA A 55 2.67 1.00 1.16
N VAL A 56 1.62 0.39 0.60
CA VAL A 56 1.76 -0.58 -0.50
C VAL A 56 1.24 0.01 -1.81
N LYS A 57 2.10 -0.02 -2.84
CA LYS A 57 1.81 0.48 -4.19
C LYS A 57 2.20 -0.58 -5.21
N PHE A 58 1.40 -0.77 -6.26
CA PHE A 58 1.78 -1.70 -7.33
C PHE A 58 1.40 -1.20 -8.72
N HIS A 59 2.15 -1.63 -9.72
CA HIS A 59 1.91 -1.30 -11.13
C HIS A 59 2.56 -2.34 -12.05
N LEU A 60 2.20 -2.32 -13.33
CA LEU A 60 2.92 -3.12 -14.34
C LEU A 60 4.36 -2.62 -14.48
N LYS A 61 5.34 -3.53 -14.53
CA LYS A 61 6.75 -3.22 -14.78
C LYS A 61 6.96 -2.48 -16.10
N ALA A 62 6.12 -2.75 -17.10
CA ALA A 62 6.12 -2.03 -18.38
C ALA A 62 5.86 -0.52 -18.19
N HIS A 63 5.07 -0.12 -17.19
CA HIS A 63 4.73 1.28 -16.91
C HIS A 63 5.68 1.97 -15.93
N ARG A 64 6.80 1.35 -15.53
CA ARG A 64 7.69 1.86 -14.47
C ARG A 64 8.15 3.31 -14.66
N ASN A 65 8.35 3.72 -15.91
CA ASN A 65 8.81 5.07 -16.28
C ASN A 65 7.65 6.06 -16.51
N SER A 66 6.39 5.66 -16.35
CA SER A 66 5.25 6.57 -16.48
C SER A 66 4.93 7.24 -15.14
N ASP A 67 4.64 8.53 -15.16
CA ASP A 67 4.16 9.26 -13.99
C ASP A 67 2.72 8.87 -13.61
N LYS A 68 1.95 8.35 -14.59
CA LYS A 68 0.57 7.88 -14.40
C LYS A 68 0.48 6.38 -14.15
N LYS A 69 1.60 5.71 -13.83
CA LYS A 69 1.68 4.24 -13.67
C LYS A 69 0.62 3.64 -12.73
N TYR A 70 0.22 4.38 -11.70
CA TYR A 70 -0.82 3.95 -10.74
C TYR A 70 -2.25 4.28 -11.19
N ASN A 71 -2.42 5.24 -12.11
CA ASN A 71 -3.73 5.62 -12.66
C ASN A 71 -4.13 4.74 -13.84
N ILE A 72 -3.17 4.15 -14.56
CA ILE A 72 -3.43 3.31 -15.74
C ILE A 72 -4.20 2.02 -15.34
N LEU A 73 -5.31 1.77 -16.02
CA LEU A 73 -5.98 0.48 -16.01
C LEU A 73 -5.32 -0.44 -17.05
N THR A 74 -4.92 -1.64 -16.64
CA THR A 74 -4.13 -2.52 -17.50
C THR A 74 -4.95 -3.23 -18.58
N GLY A 75 -6.27 -3.34 -18.40
CA GLY A 75 -7.15 -4.12 -19.30
C GLY A 75 -6.93 -5.64 -19.25
N LEU A 76 -6.06 -6.15 -18.36
CA LEU A 76 -5.67 -7.56 -18.31
C LEU A 76 -6.67 -8.45 -17.55
N ASN A 77 -7.72 -7.84 -16.96
CA ASN A 77 -8.83 -8.53 -16.28
C ASN A 77 -8.37 -9.55 -15.23
N GLU A 78 -7.37 -9.20 -14.43
CA GLU A 78 -6.81 -10.03 -13.34
C GLU A 78 -6.65 -9.29 -12.00
N PRO A 79 -7.59 -8.42 -11.60
CA PRO A 79 -7.41 -7.60 -10.40
C PRO A 79 -7.32 -8.45 -9.12
N ARG A 80 -8.08 -9.55 -9.04
CA ARG A 80 -8.18 -10.37 -7.83
C ARG A 80 -6.84 -10.97 -7.43
N GLU A 81 -6.19 -11.70 -8.32
CA GLU A 81 -4.93 -12.38 -8.07
C GLU A 81 -3.79 -11.36 -7.84
N CYS A 82 -3.82 -10.22 -8.53
CA CYS A 82 -2.86 -9.13 -8.30
C CYS A 82 -3.00 -8.54 -6.89
N ILE A 83 -4.22 -8.23 -6.46
CA ILE A 83 -4.48 -7.70 -5.12
C ILE A 83 -4.13 -8.75 -4.06
N GLN A 84 -4.52 -10.02 -4.24
CA GLN A 84 -4.15 -11.09 -3.31
C GLN A 84 -2.64 -11.29 -3.19
N THR A 85 -1.90 -11.08 -4.28
CA THR A 85 -0.43 -11.10 -4.24
C THR A 85 0.13 -9.96 -3.39
N CYS A 86 -0.45 -8.75 -3.50
CA CYS A 86 -0.11 -7.64 -2.61
C CYS A 86 -0.44 -7.98 -1.14
N MET A 87 -1.60 -8.59 -0.87
CA MET A 87 -1.97 -9.03 0.48
C MET A 87 -1.00 -10.09 1.05
N ALA A 88 -0.52 -11.01 0.21
CA ALA A 88 0.46 -12.01 0.61
C ALA A 88 1.81 -11.37 0.99
N ILE A 89 2.26 -10.37 0.20
CA ILE A 89 3.46 -9.57 0.52
C ILE A 89 3.27 -8.81 1.83
N MET A 90 2.10 -8.19 2.06
CA MET A 90 1.79 -7.50 3.31
C MET A 90 1.86 -8.44 4.51
N LYS A 91 1.34 -9.66 4.38
CA LYS A 91 1.45 -10.69 5.43
C LYS A 91 2.90 -11.11 5.69
N GLU A 92 3.73 -11.24 4.65
CA GLU A 92 5.16 -11.50 4.84
C GLU A 92 5.85 -10.37 5.61
N VAL A 93 5.52 -9.11 5.31
CA VAL A 93 6.05 -7.93 6.00
C VAL A 93 5.59 -7.90 7.46
N ALA A 94 4.29 -8.09 7.72
CA ALA A 94 3.74 -8.15 9.08
C ALA A 94 4.31 -9.32 9.89
N GLY A 95 4.69 -10.43 9.25
CA GLY A 95 5.37 -11.55 9.92
C GLY A 95 6.78 -11.21 10.43
N LYS A 96 7.37 -10.09 9.99
CA LYS A 96 8.70 -9.60 10.42
C LYS A 96 8.60 -8.42 11.39
N ASP A 97 7.41 -7.83 11.54
CA ASP A 97 7.13 -6.68 12.38
C ASP A 97 5.71 -6.82 12.95
N ASP A 98 5.63 -7.25 14.22
CA ASP A 98 4.37 -7.49 14.93
C ASP A 98 3.60 -6.19 15.25
N LYS A 99 4.23 -5.03 15.03
CA LYS A 99 3.60 -3.70 15.17
C LYS A 99 3.19 -3.11 13.83
N ALA A 100 3.29 -3.85 12.73
CA ALA A 100 3.05 -3.33 11.39
C ALA A 100 1.64 -2.77 11.20
N SER A 101 1.57 -1.47 10.91
CA SER A 101 0.39 -0.76 10.42
C SER A 101 0.52 -0.56 8.91
N PHE A 102 -0.58 -0.55 8.16
CA PHE A 102 -0.54 -0.44 6.70
C PHE A 102 -1.47 0.61 6.15
N GLY A 103 -1.17 1.12 4.96
CA GLY A 103 -2.13 1.93 4.21
C GLY A 103 -1.91 1.95 2.71
N PHE A 104 -2.87 2.55 2.03
CA PHE A 104 -2.81 2.77 0.60
C PHE A 104 -3.68 3.97 0.20
N ILE A 105 -3.39 4.50 -1.00
CA ILE A 105 -4.32 5.37 -1.72
C ILE A 105 -4.88 4.58 -2.90
N GLY A 106 -6.19 4.51 -3.00
CA GLY A 106 -6.87 4.04 -4.19
C GLY A 106 -6.74 5.09 -5.28
N ALA A 107 -5.63 5.08 -6.03
CA ALA A 107 -5.41 6.06 -7.10
C ALA A 107 -6.60 6.08 -8.07
N ASN A 108 -7.01 7.27 -8.50
CA ASN A 108 -8.06 7.45 -9.48
C ASN A 108 -7.61 6.95 -10.86
N SER A 109 -8.53 6.37 -11.62
CA SER A 109 -8.32 6.09 -13.03
C SER A 109 -8.24 7.41 -13.82
N ILE A 110 -7.69 7.38 -15.03
CA ILE A 110 -7.70 8.56 -15.90
C ILE A 110 -9.17 8.96 -16.16
N GLY A 111 -9.53 10.20 -15.80
CA GLY A 111 -10.90 10.72 -15.88
C GLY A 111 -11.81 10.38 -14.70
N GLU A 112 -11.32 9.69 -13.67
CA GLU A 112 -12.04 9.42 -12.42
C GLU A 112 -11.70 10.49 -11.37
N SER A 113 -12.68 10.87 -10.54
CA SER A 113 -12.45 11.74 -9.37
C SER A 113 -11.57 11.06 -8.33
N GLU A 114 -10.90 11.83 -7.48
CA GLU A 114 -10.15 11.32 -6.31
C GLU A 114 -11.08 10.89 -5.17
N LEU A 115 -12.34 11.34 -5.18
CA LEU A 115 -13.36 10.94 -4.22
C LEU A 115 -13.77 9.47 -4.44
N GLU A 116 -13.58 8.64 -3.41
CA GLU A 116 -14.04 7.25 -3.34
C GLU A 116 -13.84 6.44 -4.63
N THR A 117 -12.61 6.34 -5.11
CA THR A 117 -12.31 5.66 -6.38
C THR A 117 -12.72 4.19 -6.39
N LYS A 118 -12.89 3.63 -7.58
CA LYS A 118 -13.11 2.19 -7.76
C LYS A 118 -12.03 1.35 -7.06
N ARG A 119 -10.76 1.77 -7.18
CA ARG A 119 -9.63 1.08 -6.53
C ARG A 119 -9.77 1.13 -5.01
N PHE A 120 -10.08 2.29 -4.44
CA PHE A 120 -10.30 2.44 -3.01
C PHE A 120 -11.39 1.50 -2.51
N ARG A 121 -12.57 1.52 -3.11
CA ARG A 121 -13.69 0.66 -2.69
C ARG A 121 -13.35 -0.82 -2.75
N VAL A 122 -12.64 -1.25 -3.80
CA VAL A 122 -12.23 -2.65 -3.94
C VAL A 122 -11.17 -3.00 -2.89
N TYR A 123 -10.08 -2.24 -2.79
CA TYR A 123 -8.97 -2.54 -1.90
C TYR A 123 -9.39 -2.52 -0.42
N SER A 124 -10.24 -1.57 -0.03
CA SER A 124 -10.80 -1.49 1.34
C SER A 124 -11.53 -2.77 1.74
N ARG A 125 -12.28 -3.41 0.81
CA ARG A 125 -12.95 -4.70 1.08
C ARG A 125 -11.94 -5.83 1.31
N TYR A 126 -10.85 -5.85 0.55
CA TYR A 126 -9.78 -6.84 0.78
C TYR A 126 -9.15 -6.61 2.15
N MET A 127 -8.78 -5.38 2.49
CA MET A 127 -8.19 -5.07 3.79
C MET A 127 -9.07 -5.53 4.96
N GLN A 128 -10.36 -5.19 4.96
CA GLN A 128 -11.32 -5.62 5.98
C GLN A 128 -11.49 -7.14 6.05
N THR A 129 -11.30 -7.86 4.94
CA THR A 129 -11.41 -9.32 4.91
C THR A 129 -10.17 -10.00 5.49
N TYR A 130 -8.99 -9.41 5.31
CA TYR A 130 -7.71 -10.04 5.66
C TYR A 130 -7.11 -9.57 6.98
N PHE A 131 -7.45 -8.37 7.42
CA PHE A 131 -7.04 -7.81 8.69
C PHE A 131 -8.28 -7.65 9.55
N ASN A 132 -8.32 -8.40 10.66
CA ASN A 132 -9.47 -8.47 11.54
C ASN A 132 -9.57 -7.22 12.42
N SER A 133 -10.77 -6.94 12.90
CA SER A 133 -11.04 -5.82 13.80
C SER A 133 -10.62 -6.07 15.24
N GLU A 134 -10.08 -7.25 15.60
CA GLU A 134 -9.57 -7.53 16.95
C GLU A 134 -8.19 -6.89 17.12
N GLU A 135 -7.30 -7.08 16.13
CA GLU A 135 -5.91 -6.62 16.12
C GLU A 135 -5.74 -5.24 15.49
N PHE A 136 -6.62 -4.85 14.57
CA PHE A 136 -6.47 -3.61 13.79
C PHE A 136 -7.65 -2.65 13.95
N GLU A 137 -7.35 -1.35 13.93
CA GLU A 137 -8.32 -0.27 13.71
C GLU A 137 -8.27 0.21 12.25
N HIS A 138 -9.43 0.43 11.64
CA HIS A 138 -9.55 0.77 10.23
C HIS A 138 -9.99 2.23 10.07
N HIS A 139 -9.22 3.03 9.34
CA HIS A 139 -9.48 4.45 9.10
C HIS A 139 -9.59 4.77 7.61
N TYR A 140 -10.40 5.76 7.30
CA TYR A 140 -10.78 6.12 5.93
C TYR A 140 -10.70 7.63 5.75
N ASN A 141 -10.12 8.05 4.63
CA ASN A 141 -10.28 9.41 4.10
C ASN A 141 -10.90 9.30 2.71
N LEU A 142 -12.22 9.48 2.64
CA LEU A 142 -13.01 9.31 1.42
C LEU A 142 -12.61 10.32 0.33
N MET A 143 -12.32 11.55 0.74
CA MET A 143 -11.96 12.66 -0.16
C MET A 143 -10.68 12.36 -0.95
N LYS A 144 -9.70 11.73 -0.30
CA LYS A 144 -8.41 11.37 -0.91
C LYS A 144 -8.33 9.89 -1.30
N SER A 145 -9.43 9.13 -1.16
CA SER A 145 -9.43 7.68 -1.40
C SER A 145 -8.33 6.92 -0.64
N ALA A 146 -8.03 7.38 0.58
CA ALA A 146 -6.98 6.81 1.42
C ALA A 146 -7.56 5.91 2.51
N TYR A 147 -6.83 4.85 2.82
CA TYR A 147 -7.22 3.84 3.78
C TYR A 147 -6.02 3.46 4.65
N LEU A 148 -6.23 3.36 5.95
CA LEU A 148 -5.23 2.94 6.92
C LEU A 148 -5.79 1.79 7.76
N ILE A 149 -4.93 0.81 8.06
CA ILE A 149 -5.09 -0.07 9.22
C ILE A 149 -3.99 0.21 10.22
N ILE A 150 -4.37 0.36 11.47
CA ILE A 150 -3.46 0.67 12.57
C ILE A 150 -3.45 -0.52 13.52
N CYS A 151 -2.26 -1.04 13.80
CA CYS A 151 -2.10 -2.09 14.80
C CYS A 151 -2.49 -1.52 16.18
N LYS A 152 -3.46 -2.14 16.84
CA LYS A 152 -3.96 -1.64 18.13
C LYS A 152 -2.91 -1.66 19.23
N GLN A 153 -1.96 -2.60 19.18
CA GLN A 153 -0.86 -2.61 20.14
C GLN A 153 -0.02 -1.33 19.98
N GLN A 154 0.22 -0.91 18.75
CA GLN A 154 0.96 0.31 18.47
C GLN A 154 0.20 1.57 18.90
N LEU A 155 -1.13 1.58 18.72
CA LEU A 155 -1.98 2.68 19.18
C LEU A 155 -2.04 2.78 20.71
N LYS A 156 -1.96 1.66 21.42
CA LYS A 156 -1.81 1.66 22.89
C LYS A 156 -0.48 2.26 23.32
N ASP A 157 0.60 1.91 22.63
CA ASP A 157 1.95 2.41 22.91
C ASP A 157 2.06 3.93 22.59
N ASN A 158 1.38 4.39 21.53
CA ASN A 158 1.31 5.80 21.13
C ASN A 158 -0.12 6.19 20.72
N PRO A 159 -0.92 6.80 21.62
CA PRO A 159 -2.27 7.26 21.32
C PRO A 159 -2.36 8.35 20.23
N ASN A 160 -1.27 9.06 19.94
CA ASN A 160 -1.22 10.09 18.89
C ASN A 160 -0.77 9.55 17.53
N LEU A 161 -0.53 8.23 17.41
CA LEU A 161 0.07 7.57 16.26
C LEU A 161 -0.56 7.96 14.92
N ILE A 162 -1.90 8.06 14.86
CA ILE A 162 -2.61 8.39 13.62
C ILE A 162 -2.26 9.81 13.18
N ASN A 163 -2.21 10.76 14.11
CA ASN A 163 -1.84 12.14 13.81
C ASN A 163 -0.38 12.22 13.36
N ASP A 164 0.53 11.53 14.06
CA ASP A 164 1.94 11.48 13.68
C ASP A 164 2.14 10.95 12.24
N ILE A 165 1.38 9.92 11.86
CA ILE A 165 1.38 9.37 10.49
C ILE A 165 0.83 10.41 9.50
N VAL A 166 -0.32 11.01 9.79
CA VAL A 166 -0.98 11.98 8.91
C VAL A 166 -0.10 13.21 8.70
N ASP A 167 0.46 13.76 9.76
CA ASP A 167 1.34 14.92 9.72
C ASP A 167 2.62 14.62 8.94
N GLY A 168 3.23 13.44 9.16
CA GLY A 168 4.36 12.98 8.36
C GLY A 168 4.02 12.86 6.86
N PHE A 169 2.81 12.39 6.52
CA PHE A 169 2.36 12.35 5.12
C PHE A 169 2.14 13.75 4.53
N LYS A 170 1.60 14.70 5.31
CA LYS A 170 1.40 16.08 4.87
C LYS A 170 2.72 16.80 4.62
N GLU A 171 3.70 16.63 5.51
CA GLU A 171 5.04 17.20 5.34
C GLU A 171 5.76 16.61 4.12
N LEU A 172 5.70 15.29 3.95
CA LEU A 172 6.39 14.60 2.85
C LEU A 172 5.69 14.82 1.51
N TYR A 173 4.37 15.01 1.53
CA TYR A 173 3.55 15.17 0.34
C TYR A 173 2.55 16.34 0.54
N PRO A 174 2.98 17.60 0.37
CA PRO A 174 2.16 18.78 0.65
C PRO A 174 0.84 18.86 -0.14
N TYR A 175 0.68 18.07 -1.20
CA TYR A 175 -0.58 17.97 -1.96
C TYR A 175 -1.68 17.15 -1.26
N PHE A 176 -1.38 16.56 -0.10
CA PHE A 176 -2.35 15.83 0.72
C PHE A 176 -3.26 16.71 1.57
N ASP A 177 -2.91 17.98 1.77
CA ASP A 177 -3.82 18.96 2.38
C ASP A 177 -5.06 19.25 1.49
#